data_AF-A0A1F9SHE6-F1
#
_entry.id   AF-A0A1F9SHE6-F1
#
_cell.length_a   1.000
_cell.length_b   1.000
_cell.length_c   1.000
_cell.angle_alpha   90.00
_cell.angle_beta   90.00
_cell.angle_gamma   90.00
#
_symmetry.space_group_name_H-M   'P 1'
#
loop_
_entity.id
_entity.type
_entity.pdbx_description
1 polymer ?
#
loop_
_entity_poly.entity_id
_entity_poly.type
_entity_poly.pdbx_seq_one_letter_code
_entity_poly.pdbx_strand_id
1 'polypeptide(L)'
;MKYLNSRLLPLLLAFSPAASAAPAYETLETSAALPGPSALVPPAPAPENRSAADRAVAYTAYHAKRLADMAGKLTQINFVDGGMNGQDQFYFWGAPAPVRQVTPARTGVMRHWTSNAQANGVPVVDLIVKSGLLRAGPRVYIVPVSHRADYYQDLHGVFFTTPDFPAGQLWMGLQQDSDYVDFTVDPGMGALYLAPGNYLFPCPMKIQQWIADEYRKWKAGGPLPSGMELAFKGIDREGGLQDALDIPITVVRYQKNGRVTVLRPDLLAKPY
;
A
#
# COMPACT_ATOMS: atom_id res chain seq x y z
N MET A 1 21.89 -40.40 30.03
CA MET A 1 21.80 -38.99 30.49
C MET A 1 21.14 -38.20 29.37
N LYS A 2 19.80 -38.11 29.36
CA LYS A 2 18.99 -36.92 29.72
C LYS A 2 19.47 -35.62 29.05
N TYR A 3 18.86 -35.35 27.89
CA TYR A 3 18.80 -34.04 27.25
C TYR A 3 17.74 -33.15 27.93
N LEU A 4 17.81 -31.86 27.59
CA LEU A 4 16.88 -30.75 27.83
C LEU A 4 17.08 -29.92 29.11
N ASN A 5 17.59 -28.69 28.91
CA ASN A 5 16.81 -27.49 29.18
C ASN A 5 17.51 -26.27 28.58
N SER A 6 16.93 -25.69 27.54
CA SER A 6 17.14 -24.28 27.17
C SER A 6 15.80 -23.75 26.73
N ARG A 7 15.12 -23.09 27.69
CA ARG A 7 13.92 -22.30 27.46
C ARG A 7 14.33 -21.04 26.71
N LEU A 8 14.12 -21.02 25.39
CA LEU A 8 14.00 -19.78 24.65
C LEU A 8 12.50 -19.44 24.59
N LEU A 9 12.15 -18.30 25.19
CA LEU A 9 10.84 -17.69 25.03
C LEU A 9 10.64 -17.36 23.54
N PRO A 10 9.52 -17.74 22.91
CA PRO A 10 9.14 -17.16 21.63
C PRO A 10 8.63 -15.74 21.91
N LEU A 11 9.38 -14.73 21.46
CA LEU A 11 8.88 -13.37 21.37
C LEU A 11 7.76 -13.39 20.32
N LEU A 12 6.53 -13.21 20.78
CA LEU A 12 5.32 -13.12 19.97
C LEU A 12 5.48 -12.04 18.89
N LEU A 13 5.81 -12.43 17.66
CA LEU A 13 5.47 -11.67 16.46
C LEU A 13 3.96 -11.83 16.26
N ALA A 14 3.20 -11.00 16.94
CA ALA A 14 1.74 -10.92 16.78
C ALA A 14 1.42 -10.29 15.42
N PHE A 15 1.27 -11.10 14.37
CA PHE A 15 0.62 -10.68 13.13
C PHE A 15 -0.17 -11.82 12.47
N SER A 16 -1.38 -12.07 12.99
CA SER A 16 -2.52 -12.63 12.25
C SER A 16 -3.83 -12.07 12.84
N PRO A 17 -4.99 -12.18 12.17
CA PRO A 17 -5.32 -11.59 10.89
C PRO A 17 -6.63 -10.78 11.03
N ALA A 18 -6.57 -9.49 10.76
CA ALA A 18 -7.74 -8.72 10.34
C ALA A 18 -7.21 -7.59 9.46
N ALA A 19 -7.92 -7.29 8.38
CA ALA A 19 -7.62 -6.18 7.49
C ALA A 19 -7.67 -4.85 8.25
N SER A 20 -6.57 -4.46 8.90
CA SER A 20 -6.45 -3.14 9.49
C SER A 20 -5.91 -2.19 8.42
N ALA A 21 -6.83 -1.73 7.56
CA ALA A 21 -6.65 -0.48 6.85
C ALA A 21 -6.70 0.72 7.81
N ALA A 22 -7.17 0.51 9.05
CA ALA A 22 -7.47 1.54 10.05
C ALA A 22 -6.35 2.59 10.25
N PRO A 23 -5.07 2.24 10.48
CA PRO A 23 -4.08 3.28 10.77
C PRO A 23 -3.70 4.10 9.54
N ALA A 24 -4.03 3.67 8.31
CA ALA A 24 -3.64 4.40 7.09
C ALA A 24 -4.50 5.64 6.83
N TYR A 25 -5.72 5.66 7.36
CA TYR A 25 -6.73 6.65 7.03
C TYR A 25 -7.09 7.59 8.21
N GLU A 26 -6.47 7.43 9.38
CA GLU A 26 -6.74 8.26 10.58
C GLU A 26 -6.60 9.77 10.35
N THR A 27 -5.69 10.24 9.49
CA THR A 27 -5.55 11.70 9.26
C THR A 27 -6.48 12.27 8.18
N LEU A 28 -7.26 11.45 7.47
CA LEU A 28 -8.31 11.95 6.55
C LEU A 28 -9.53 12.48 7.32
N GLU A 29 -9.67 12.12 8.59
CA GLU A 29 -10.69 12.65 9.48
C GLU A 29 -10.42 14.12 9.86
N THR A 30 -9.15 14.51 9.96
CA THR A 30 -8.72 15.81 10.52
C THR A 30 -8.75 16.97 9.53
N SER A 31 -8.94 16.72 8.21
CA SER A 31 -9.11 17.77 7.20
C SER A 31 -10.58 18.20 7.00
N ALA A 32 -11.46 17.88 7.95
CA ALA A 32 -12.89 18.14 7.86
C ALA A 32 -13.25 19.58 8.29
N ALA A 33 -13.19 20.53 7.36
CA ALA A 33 -14.00 21.75 7.42
C ALA A 33 -15.11 21.68 6.35
N LEU A 34 -16.37 21.86 6.77
CA LEU A 34 -17.56 21.95 5.91
C LEU A 34 -17.60 23.31 5.18
N PRO A 35 -18.18 23.40 3.95
CA PRO A 35 -19.63 23.63 3.84
C PRO A 35 -20.34 22.82 2.74
N GLY A 36 -21.67 22.82 2.83
CA GLY A 36 -22.65 22.03 2.08
C GLY A 36 -22.87 22.40 0.59
N PRO A 37 -24.04 22.02 0.02
CA PRO A 37 -24.13 21.63 -1.38
C PRO A 37 -24.25 22.83 -2.33
N SER A 38 -23.39 22.86 -3.33
CA SER A 38 -23.67 23.53 -4.60
C SER A 38 -23.15 22.66 -5.73
N ALA A 39 -24.07 22.24 -6.60
CA ALA A 39 -23.71 21.76 -7.92
C ALA A 39 -23.03 22.90 -8.66
N LEU A 40 -21.81 22.67 -9.15
CA LEU A 40 -21.14 23.30 -10.30
C LEU A 40 -19.67 22.89 -10.23
N VAL A 41 -19.16 22.36 -11.36
CA VAL A 41 -17.76 22.15 -11.77
C VAL A 41 -16.72 22.15 -10.62
N PRO A 42 -15.99 21.03 -10.39
CA PRO A 42 -15.01 20.99 -9.31
C PRO A 42 -14.00 22.14 -9.48
N PRO A 43 -13.82 23.00 -8.46
CA PRO A 43 -12.83 24.06 -8.51
C PRO A 43 -11.46 23.43 -8.76
N ALA A 44 -10.63 24.10 -9.56
CA ALA A 44 -9.25 23.67 -9.76
C ALA A 44 -8.59 23.46 -8.38
N PRO A 45 -7.81 22.37 -8.20
CA PRO A 45 -7.25 22.05 -6.89
C PRO A 45 -6.44 23.24 -6.35
N ALA A 46 -6.65 23.53 -5.07
CA ALA A 46 -5.95 24.57 -4.33
C ALA A 46 -4.41 24.43 -4.52
N PRO A 47 -3.63 25.53 -4.48
CA PRO A 47 -2.20 25.50 -4.76
C PRO A 47 -1.40 24.52 -3.88
N GLU A 48 -1.81 24.31 -2.62
CA GLU A 48 -1.22 23.30 -1.73
C GLU A 48 -1.39 21.87 -2.29
N ASN A 49 -2.54 21.55 -2.87
CA ASN A 49 -2.80 20.27 -3.52
C ASN A 49 -1.99 20.06 -4.81
N ARG A 50 -1.59 21.14 -5.50
CA ARG A 50 -0.69 21.03 -6.66
C ARG A 50 0.71 20.61 -6.24
N SER A 51 1.24 21.20 -5.17
CA SER A 51 2.56 20.82 -4.63
C SER A 51 2.60 19.36 -4.16
N ALA A 52 1.51 18.87 -3.57
CA ALA A 52 1.37 17.47 -3.16
C ALA A 52 1.28 16.53 -4.37
N ALA A 53 0.52 16.91 -5.40
CA ALA A 53 0.41 16.13 -6.64
C ALA A 53 1.73 16.03 -7.39
N ASP A 54 2.46 17.15 -7.52
CA ASP A 54 3.78 17.19 -8.15
C ASP A 54 4.78 16.30 -7.39
N ARG A 55 4.73 16.32 -6.05
CA ARG A 55 5.53 15.43 -5.20
C ARG A 55 5.18 13.96 -5.42
N ALA A 56 3.89 13.62 -5.49
CA ALA A 56 3.46 12.24 -5.75
C ALA A 56 3.89 11.75 -7.13
N VAL A 57 3.73 12.58 -8.17
CA VAL A 57 4.21 12.29 -9.52
C VAL A 57 5.72 12.03 -9.53
N ALA A 58 6.51 12.97 -9.00
CA ALA A 58 7.97 12.85 -8.99
C ALA A 58 8.45 11.63 -8.20
N TYR A 59 7.90 11.41 -7.00
CA TYR A 59 8.27 10.27 -6.15
C TYR A 59 7.94 8.95 -6.84
N THR A 60 6.69 8.77 -7.27
CA THR A 60 6.24 7.51 -7.86
C THR A 60 6.99 7.21 -9.17
N ALA A 61 7.25 8.21 -10.02
CA ALA A 61 8.02 8.06 -11.24
C ALA A 61 9.46 7.60 -10.97
N TYR A 62 10.16 8.26 -10.05
CA TYR A 62 11.53 7.92 -9.69
C TYR A 62 11.62 6.52 -9.07
N HIS A 63 10.78 6.22 -8.08
CA HIS A 63 10.83 4.94 -7.37
C HIS A 63 10.35 3.78 -8.23
N ALA A 64 9.37 3.96 -9.13
CA ALA A 64 8.96 2.92 -10.06
C ALA A 64 10.10 2.56 -11.02
N LYS A 65 10.84 3.55 -11.52
CA LYS A 65 12.03 3.30 -12.32
C LYS A 65 13.09 2.53 -11.53
N ARG A 66 13.45 3.00 -10.33
CA ARG A 66 14.44 2.36 -9.46
C ARG A 66 14.10 0.89 -9.21
N LEU A 67 12.85 0.59 -8.85
CA LEU A 67 12.40 -0.76 -8.54
C LEU A 67 12.32 -1.66 -9.78
N ALA A 68 11.96 -1.11 -10.94
CA ALA A 68 12.03 -1.84 -12.20
C ALA A 68 13.47 -2.21 -12.59
N ASP A 69 14.45 -1.31 -12.36
CA ASP A 69 15.88 -1.57 -12.60
C ASP A 69 16.44 -2.65 -11.65
N MET A 70 15.71 -2.98 -10.58
CA MET A 70 15.99 -4.06 -9.63
C MET A 70 15.29 -5.39 -9.94
N ALA A 71 14.47 -5.46 -10.98
CA ALA A 71 13.74 -6.68 -11.31
C ALA A 71 14.67 -7.89 -11.51
N GLY A 72 14.34 -8.99 -10.85
CA GLY A 72 15.13 -10.23 -10.87
C GLY A 72 16.35 -10.23 -9.94
N LYS A 73 16.63 -9.13 -9.23
CA LYS A 73 17.75 -9.00 -8.29
C LYS A 73 17.23 -9.11 -6.86
N LEU A 74 17.17 -10.34 -6.34
CA LEU A 74 16.65 -10.62 -5.01
C LEU A 74 17.78 -10.93 -4.02
N THR A 75 17.63 -10.45 -2.79
CA THR A 75 18.45 -10.82 -1.64
C THR A 75 17.54 -11.32 -0.53
N GLN A 76 17.66 -12.58 -0.14
CA GLN A 76 16.90 -13.12 0.98
C GLN A 76 17.45 -12.55 2.30
N ILE A 77 16.58 -11.99 3.12
CA ILE A 77 16.95 -11.29 4.37
C ILE A 77 16.46 -11.99 5.62
N ASN A 78 15.41 -12.81 5.50
CA ASN A 78 14.87 -13.58 6.61
C ASN A 78 14.10 -14.80 6.09
N PHE A 79 13.98 -15.81 6.96
CA PHE A 79 13.17 -16.99 6.75
C PHE A 79 12.49 -17.35 8.07
N VAL A 80 11.19 -17.68 7.99
CA VAL A 80 10.42 -18.17 9.13
C VAL A 80 9.80 -19.50 8.73
N ASP A 81 10.24 -20.57 9.39
CA ASP A 81 9.71 -21.93 9.25
C ASP A 81 8.32 -22.02 9.89
N GLY A 82 7.34 -22.52 9.14
CA GLY A 82 5.98 -22.75 9.65
C GLY A 82 5.35 -21.51 10.29
N GLY A 83 5.32 -20.39 9.54
CA GLY A 83 4.70 -19.14 9.97
C GLY A 83 3.25 -19.31 10.44
N MET A 84 2.59 -18.25 10.90
CA MET A 84 1.32 -18.34 11.67
C MET A 84 0.17 -19.16 11.05
N ASN A 85 0.20 -19.45 9.75
CA ASN A 85 -0.78 -20.28 9.05
C ASN A 85 -0.21 -21.63 8.55
N GLY A 86 0.92 -22.08 9.12
CA GLY A 86 1.66 -23.27 8.67
C GLY A 86 2.43 -23.09 7.35
N GLN A 87 2.54 -21.86 6.86
CA GLN A 87 3.29 -21.55 5.63
C GLN A 87 4.66 -20.98 5.96
N ASP A 88 5.67 -21.46 5.24
CA ASP A 88 7.02 -20.92 5.26
C ASP A 88 7.03 -19.49 4.73
N GLN A 89 7.75 -18.58 5.39
CA GLN A 89 7.79 -17.18 4.98
C GLN A 89 9.20 -16.79 4.58
N PHE A 90 9.35 -16.37 3.33
CA PHE A 90 10.62 -15.90 2.77
C PHE A 90 10.55 -14.39 2.60
N TYR A 91 11.55 -13.68 3.11
CA TYR A 91 11.61 -12.23 3.05
C TYR A 91 12.76 -11.82 2.14
N PHE A 92 12.48 -10.94 1.17
CA PHE A 92 13.44 -10.48 0.18
C PHE A 92 13.55 -8.95 0.15
N TRP A 93 14.77 -8.46 -0.04
CA TRP A 93 15.03 -7.18 -0.70
C TRP A 93 15.09 -7.39 -2.21
N GLY A 94 14.70 -6.37 -2.97
CA GLY A 94 14.60 -6.40 -4.42
C GLY A 94 13.18 -6.58 -4.95
N ALA A 95 13.10 -6.74 -6.26
CA ALA A 95 11.86 -6.96 -6.99
C ALA A 95 11.95 -8.27 -7.79
N PRO A 96 10.87 -9.08 -7.86
CA PRO A 96 10.86 -10.29 -8.67
C PRO A 96 10.93 -9.94 -10.16
N ALA A 97 11.36 -10.91 -10.97
CA ALA A 97 11.63 -10.72 -12.40
C ALA A 97 10.49 -10.10 -13.23
N PRO A 98 9.19 -10.37 -12.97
CA PRO A 98 8.11 -9.76 -13.75
C PRO A 98 7.93 -8.25 -13.54
N VAL A 99 8.52 -7.68 -12.49
CA VAL A 99 8.32 -6.28 -12.14
C VAL A 99 8.90 -5.37 -13.21
N ARG A 100 8.08 -4.43 -13.68
CA ARG A 100 8.50 -3.43 -14.65
C ARG A 100 7.71 -2.15 -14.48
N GLN A 101 8.32 -1.03 -14.86
CA GLN A 101 7.64 0.26 -14.86
C GLN A 101 6.55 0.29 -15.94
N VAL A 102 5.41 0.86 -15.59
CA VAL A 102 4.31 1.17 -16.50
C VAL A 102 3.81 2.58 -16.25
N THR A 103 3.19 3.19 -17.26
CA THR A 103 2.52 4.48 -17.14
C THR A 103 1.03 4.27 -16.89
N PRO A 104 0.42 4.96 -15.90
CA PRO A 104 -1.02 4.86 -15.60
C PRO A 104 -1.92 5.25 -16.77
N ALA A 105 -1.43 6.11 -17.67
CA ALA A 105 -2.13 6.44 -18.92
C ALA A 105 -2.45 5.19 -19.76
N ARG A 106 -1.66 4.11 -19.65
CA ARG A 106 -1.87 2.84 -20.37
C ARG A 106 -2.78 1.87 -19.62
N THR A 107 -3.08 2.12 -18.35
CA THR A 107 -3.97 1.27 -17.53
C THR A 107 -5.41 1.78 -17.51
N GLY A 108 -5.64 3.03 -17.88
CA GLY A 108 -6.98 3.62 -17.90
C GLY A 108 -7.57 3.78 -16.50
N VAL A 109 -8.83 3.37 -16.32
CA VAL A 109 -9.46 3.31 -14.99
C VAL A 109 -8.81 2.19 -14.18
N MET A 110 -8.41 2.51 -12.96
CA MET A 110 -7.78 1.60 -12.00
C MET A 110 -8.73 1.31 -10.85
N ARG A 111 -8.57 0.18 -10.16
CA ARG A 111 -9.36 -0.22 -9.01
C ARG A 111 -8.49 -0.41 -7.77
N HIS A 112 -8.83 0.27 -6.68
CA HIS A 112 -8.27 -0.01 -5.36
C HIS A 112 -9.32 -0.69 -4.49
N TRP A 113 -9.00 -1.88 -3.99
CA TRP A 113 -9.88 -2.64 -3.10
C TRP A 113 -9.67 -2.22 -1.65
N THR A 114 -10.74 -1.88 -0.94
CA THR A 114 -10.68 -1.45 0.46
C THR A 114 -11.08 -2.56 1.43
N SER A 115 -11.53 -3.72 0.92
CA SER A 115 -11.86 -4.91 1.72
C SER A 115 -12.89 -4.67 2.83
N ASN A 116 -13.88 -3.79 2.58
CA ASN A 116 -14.89 -3.37 3.58
C ASN A 116 -14.27 -2.80 4.87
N ALA A 117 -13.01 -2.37 4.81
CA ALA A 117 -12.29 -1.95 6.00
C ALA A 117 -12.83 -0.61 6.54
N GLN A 118 -12.64 -0.42 7.84
CA GLN A 118 -13.03 0.80 8.54
C GLN A 118 -11.82 1.39 9.25
N ALA A 119 -11.78 2.72 9.35
CA ALA A 119 -10.90 3.47 10.22
C ALA A 119 -11.78 4.22 11.22
N ASN A 120 -11.58 3.99 12.52
CA ASN A 120 -12.37 4.63 13.59
C ASN A 120 -13.91 4.52 13.41
N GLY A 121 -14.39 3.41 12.84
CA GLY A 121 -15.81 3.20 12.56
C GLY A 121 -16.32 3.82 11.25
N VAL A 122 -15.48 4.54 10.51
CA VAL A 122 -15.80 5.10 9.19
C VAL A 122 -15.31 4.15 8.10
N PRO A 123 -16.16 3.73 7.14
CA PRO A 123 -15.74 2.96 5.99
C PRO A 123 -14.63 3.66 5.20
N VAL A 124 -13.54 2.96 4.92
CA VAL A 124 -12.37 3.50 4.21
C VAL A 124 -12.77 4.01 2.82
N VAL A 125 -13.73 3.36 2.16
CA VAL A 125 -14.27 3.82 0.88
C VAL A 125 -14.83 5.25 0.97
N ASP A 126 -15.51 5.60 2.07
CA ASP A 126 -16.06 6.96 2.26
C ASP A 126 -14.93 7.98 2.45
N LEU A 127 -13.88 7.62 3.19
CA LEU A 127 -12.72 8.47 3.42
C LEU A 127 -11.98 8.78 2.11
N ILE A 128 -11.80 7.78 1.25
CA ILE A 128 -11.18 7.93 -0.06
C ILE A 128 -12.07 8.79 -0.97
N VAL A 129 -13.37 8.50 -1.03
CA VAL A 129 -14.32 9.24 -1.88
C VAL A 129 -14.37 10.72 -1.49
N LYS A 130 -14.37 11.02 -0.18
CA LYS A 130 -14.42 12.39 0.33
C LYS A 130 -13.11 13.16 0.11
N SER A 131 -11.96 12.50 0.32
CA SER A 131 -10.65 13.15 0.23
C SER A 131 -10.10 13.23 -1.19
N GLY A 132 -10.44 12.26 -2.05
CA GLY A 132 -9.77 12.07 -3.33
C GLY A 132 -8.32 11.60 -3.19
N LEU A 133 -7.96 10.96 -2.07
CA LEU A 133 -6.60 10.52 -1.78
C LEU A 133 -6.54 9.02 -1.48
N LEU A 134 -5.52 8.35 -2.00
CA LEU A 134 -5.12 6.99 -1.59
C LEU A 134 -3.84 7.05 -0.77
N ARG A 135 -3.72 6.10 0.17
CA ARG A 135 -2.57 6.02 1.08
C ARG A 135 -2.01 4.61 1.12
N ALA A 136 -0.69 4.54 1.20
CA ALA A 136 0.01 3.27 1.32
C ALA A 136 -0.38 2.55 2.61
N GLY A 137 -0.72 1.27 2.48
CA GLY A 137 -0.88 0.38 3.62
C GLY A 137 0.48 -0.08 4.16
N PRO A 138 0.50 -0.74 5.33
CA PRO A 138 1.72 -1.33 5.88
C PRO A 138 2.15 -2.63 5.18
N ARG A 139 1.32 -3.15 4.25
CA ARG A 139 1.59 -4.40 3.57
C ARG A 139 2.51 -4.19 2.37
N VAL A 140 3.52 -5.04 2.29
CA VAL A 140 4.37 -5.20 1.11
C VAL A 140 3.70 -6.14 0.10
N TYR A 141 4.28 -6.25 -1.10
CA TYR A 141 3.86 -7.24 -2.08
C TYR A 141 4.21 -8.65 -1.60
N ILE A 142 3.25 -9.56 -1.71
CA ILE A 142 3.39 -10.95 -1.26
C ILE A 142 2.93 -11.87 -2.38
N VAL A 143 3.75 -12.88 -2.69
CA VAL A 143 3.40 -13.96 -3.62
C VAL A 143 3.23 -15.26 -2.84
N PRO A 144 2.00 -15.74 -2.65
CA PRO A 144 1.77 -17.05 -2.02
C PRO A 144 2.06 -18.17 -3.03
N VAL A 145 2.73 -19.23 -2.57
CA VAL A 145 3.04 -20.44 -3.34
C VAL A 145 2.78 -21.67 -2.46
N SER A 146 1.57 -22.24 -2.54
CA SER A 146 1.15 -23.47 -1.83
C SER A 146 1.51 -23.53 -0.33
N HIS A 147 2.73 -23.93 0.01
CA HIS A 147 3.28 -24.08 1.37
C HIS A 147 4.14 -22.90 1.82
N ARG A 148 4.39 -21.89 0.97
CA ARG A 148 5.21 -20.73 1.30
C ARG A 148 4.60 -19.41 0.86
N ALA A 149 5.11 -18.31 1.41
CA ALA A 149 4.80 -16.94 0.99
C ALA A 149 6.09 -16.11 0.87
N ASP A 150 6.27 -15.50 -0.31
CA ASP A 150 7.44 -14.68 -0.64
C ASP A 150 7.07 -13.19 -0.45
N TYR A 151 7.71 -12.53 0.52
CA TYR A 151 7.49 -11.13 0.90
C TYR A 151 8.58 -10.23 0.31
N TYR A 152 8.20 -9.25 -0.52
CA TYR A 152 9.13 -8.35 -1.19
C TYR A 152 9.14 -6.98 -0.50
N GLN A 153 10.09 -6.78 0.42
CA GLN A 153 10.09 -5.62 1.33
C GLN A 153 10.21 -4.27 0.63
N ASP A 154 10.89 -4.21 -0.51
CA ASP A 154 11.05 -2.99 -1.30
C ASP A 154 9.79 -2.64 -2.14
N LEU A 155 8.80 -3.54 -2.19
CA LEU A 155 7.56 -3.37 -2.96
C LEU A 155 6.40 -3.04 -2.04
N HIS A 156 6.36 -1.80 -1.56
CA HIS A 156 5.30 -1.25 -0.72
C HIS A 156 4.70 0.01 -1.33
N GLY A 157 3.43 0.28 -1.02
CA GLY A 157 2.71 1.44 -1.55
C GLY A 157 1.22 1.21 -1.72
N VAL A 158 0.64 1.84 -2.74
CA VAL A 158 -0.79 1.71 -3.07
C VAL A 158 -0.95 0.68 -4.19
N PHE A 159 -1.51 -0.48 -3.83
CA PHE A 159 -1.85 -1.53 -4.79
C PHE A 159 -3.15 -1.23 -5.51
N PHE A 160 -3.20 -1.56 -6.79
CA PHE A 160 -4.40 -1.42 -7.59
C PHE A 160 -4.47 -2.49 -8.68
N THR A 161 -5.68 -2.71 -9.18
CA THR A 161 -5.95 -3.63 -10.28
C THR A 161 -6.63 -2.92 -11.43
N THR A 162 -6.89 -3.62 -12.52
CA THR A 162 -7.90 -3.20 -13.50
C THR A 162 -9.31 -3.52 -12.97
N PRO A 163 -10.38 -2.85 -13.45
CA PRO A 163 -11.74 -3.06 -12.97
C PRO A 163 -12.34 -4.44 -13.29
N ASP A 164 -11.81 -5.11 -14.30
CA ASP A 164 -12.15 -6.49 -14.72
C ASP A 164 -11.37 -7.56 -13.95
N PHE A 165 -10.39 -7.17 -13.13
CA PHE A 165 -9.62 -8.11 -12.32
C PHE A 165 -10.53 -8.83 -11.31
N PRO A 166 -10.52 -10.18 -11.26
CA PRO A 166 -11.37 -10.92 -10.33
C PRO A 166 -10.92 -10.72 -8.87
N ALA A 167 -11.82 -10.25 -8.01
CA ALA A 167 -11.54 -9.95 -6.60
C ALA A 167 -10.85 -11.13 -5.87
N GLY A 168 -11.35 -12.35 -6.06
CA GLY A 168 -10.84 -13.56 -5.40
C GLY A 168 -9.43 -13.99 -5.83
N GLN A 169 -8.85 -13.40 -6.89
CA GLN A 169 -7.45 -13.65 -7.25
C GLN A 169 -6.47 -12.85 -6.40
N LEU A 170 -6.92 -11.80 -5.69
CA LEU A 170 -6.09 -11.16 -4.67
C LEU A 170 -6.10 -12.00 -3.40
N TRP A 171 -4.91 -12.26 -2.87
CA TRP A 171 -4.72 -13.02 -1.63
C TRP A 171 -5.03 -12.18 -0.37
N MET A 172 -6.22 -11.59 -0.35
CA MET A 172 -6.73 -10.70 0.70
C MET A 172 -8.15 -11.08 1.16
N GLY A 173 -8.68 -12.22 0.72
CA GLY A 173 -10.03 -12.67 1.09
C GLY A 173 -11.14 -11.79 0.51
N LEU A 174 -10.88 -11.15 -0.64
CA LEU A 174 -11.88 -10.32 -1.30
C LEU A 174 -13.00 -11.17 -1.90
N GLN A 175 -14.20 -10.64 -1.82
CA GLN A 175 -15.43 -11.19 -2.37
C GLN A 175 -16.01 -10.25 -3.42
N GLN A 176 -17.02 -10.70 -4.18
CA GLN A 176 -17.62 -9.90 -5.24
C GLN A 176 -18.28 -8.61 -4.73
N ASP A 177 -18.80 -8.63 -3.50
CA ASP A 177 -19.42 -7.49 -2.82
C ASP A 177 -18.41 -6.61 -2.06
N SER A 178 -17.11 -6.96 -2.07
CA SER A 178 -16.07 -6.18 -1.41
C SER A 178 -16.00 -4.76 -1.95
N ASP A 179 -15.83 -3.82 -1.03
CA ASP A 179 -15.73 -2.41 -1.31
C ASP A 179 -14.48 -2.11 -2.13
N TYR A 180 -14.64 -1.18 -3.08
CA TYR A 180 -13.56 -0.69 -3.92
C TYR A 180 -13.82 0.73 -4.38
N VAL A 181 -12.76 1.38 -4.83
CA VAL A 181 -12.80 2.66 -5.55
C VAL A 181 -12.17 2.44 -6.92
N ASP A 182 -12.91 2.79 -7.97
CA ASP A 182 -12.38 2.92 -9.31
C ASP A 182 -11.96 4.38 -9.53
N PHE A 183 -10.77 4.60 -10.05
CA PHE A 183 -10.15 5.92 -10.10
C PHE A 183 -9.23 6.11 -11.31
N THR A 184 -8.89 7.37 -11.56
CA THR A 184 -7.82 7.79 -12.47
C THR A 184 -6.81 8.64 -11.70
N VAL A 185 -5.60 8.77 -12.24
CA VAL A 185 -4.52 9.56 -11.65
C VAL A 185 -3.88 10.46 -12.69
N ASP A 186 -2.97 11.32 -12.24
CA ASP A 186 -2.10 12.06 -13.15
C ASP A 186 -1.29 11.10 -14.06
N PRO A 187 -1.27 11.33 -15.39
CA PRO A 187 -0.61 10.42 -16.33
C PRO A 187 0.91 10.36 -16.18
N GLY A 188 1.52 11.36 -15.53
CA GLY A 188 2.96 11.41 -15.22
C GLY A 188 3.37 10.54 -14.03
N MET A 189 2.43 10.05 -13.22
CA MET A 189 2.74 9.15 -12.11
C MET A 189 3.44 7.88 -12.60
N GLY A 190 4.36 7.34 -11.80
CA GLY A 190 4.99 6.05 -12.06
C GLY A 190 4.25 4.90 -11.39
N ALA A 191 4.00 3.83 -12.12
CA ALA A 191 3.49 2.60 -11.53
C ALA A 191 4.36 1.40 -11.88
N LEU A 192 4.21 0.33 -11.10
CA LEU A 192 4.83 -0.96 -11.34
C LEU A 192 3.75 -1.95 -11.76
N TYR A 193 4.01 -2.67 -12.84
CA TYR A 193 3.33 -3.93 -13.12
C TYR A 193 3.98 -5.02 -12.25
N LEU A 194 3.18 -5.78 -11.52
CA LEU A 194 3.65 -6.85 -10.64
C LEU A 194 3.30 -8.24 -11.20
N ALA A 195 2.04 -8.38 -11.60
CA ALA A 195 1.46 -9.58 -12.19
C ALA A 195 0.29 -9.17 -13.11
N PRO A 196 -0.27 -10.07 -13.95
CA PRO A 196 -1.42 -9.74 -14.79
C PRO A 196 -2.54 -9.08 -13.99
N GLY A 197 -2.90 -7.85 -14.34
CA GLY A 197 -3.96 -7.09 -13.67
C GLY A 197 -3.66 -6.59 -12.25
N ASN A 198 -2.43 -6.75 -11.73
CA ASN A 198 -2.02 -6.27 -10.41
C ASN A 198 -0.82 -5.33 -10.50
N TYR A 199 -0.96 -4.15 -9.90
CA TYR A 199 -0.07 -3.02 -10.05
C TYR A 199 0.17 -2.31 -8.72
N LEU A 200 1.19 -1.46 -8.67
CA LEU A 200 1.60 -0.74 -7.48
C LEU A 200 2.07 0.69 -7.82
N PHE A 201 1.56 1.68 -7.12
CA PHE A 201 2.21 2.98 -6.97
C PHE A 201 3.21 2.88 -5.82
N PRO A 202 4.53 2.95 -6.07
CA PRO A 202 5.51 2.87 -5.00
C PRO A 202 5.41 4.11 -4.12
N CYS A 203 5.27 3.92 -2.82
CA CYS A 203 5.22 5.00 -1.83
C CYS A 203 6.32 4.75 -0.79
N PRO A 204 6.61 5.71 0.10
CA PRO A 204 7.47 5.45 1.24
C PRO A 204 6.88 4.36 2.14
N MET A 205 7.75 3.56 2.75
CA MET A 205 7.35 2.52 3.70
C MET A 205 6.62 3.15 4.88
N LYS A 206 5.41 2.67 5.15
CA LYS A 206 4.66 3.12 6.30
C LYS A 206 5.23 2.51 7.58
N ILE A 207 5.86 3.35 8.39
CA ILE A 207 6.41 2.98 9.70
C ILE A 207 5.44 3.35 10.82
N GLN A 208 5.26 2.46 11.80
CA GLN A 208 4.47 2.77 12.99
C GLN A 208 5.20 3.81 13.85
N GLN A 209 4.48 4.76 14.45
CA GLN A 209 5.08 5.89 15.14
C GLN A 209 6.10 5.47 16.20
N TRP A 210 5.79 4.46 17.01
CA TRP A 210 6.71 3.97 18.05
C TRP A 210 8.01 3.39 17.46
N ILE A 211 7.97 2.75 16.28
CA ILE A 211 9.19 2.28 15.59
C ILE A 211 10.00 3.48 15.10
N ALA A 212 9.35 4.51 14.56
CA ALA A 212 10.02 5.73 14.14
C ALA A 212 10.69 6.45 15.32
N ASP A 213 10.02 6.49 16.47
CA ASP A 213 10.56 7.10 17.70
C ASP A 213 11.79 6.33 18.21
N GLU A 214 11.72 4.99 18.26
CA GLU A 214 12.87 4.16 18.61
C GLU A 214 14.02 4.30 17.61
N TYR A 215 13.74 4.40 16.31
CA TYR A 215 14.75 4.64 15.29
C TYR A 215 15.46 5.98 15.52
N ARG A 216 14.72 7.06 15.82
CA ARG A 216 15.32 8.37 16.13
C ARG A 216 16.21 8.32 17.37
N LYS A 217 15.79 7.64 18.44
CA LYS A 217 16.61 7.44 19.65
C LYS A 217 17.91 6.71 19.34
N TRP A 218 17.84 5.64 18.54
CA TRP A 218 19.02 4.88 18.12
C TRP A 218 19.98 5.72 17.26
N LYS A 219 19.48 6.47 16.26
CA LYS A 219 20.32 7.36 15.44
C LYS A 219 20.96 8.50 16.23
N ALA A 220 20.40 8.88 17.38
CA ALA A 220 20.96 9.85 18.32
C ALA A 220 22.03 9.26 19.27
N GLY A 221 22.47 8.02 19.07
CA GLY A 221 23.48 7.34 19.89
C GLY A 221 22.91 6.45 20.99
N GLY A 222 21.59 6.28 21.05
CA GLY A 222 20.96 5.31 21.94
C GLY A 222 21.24 3.85 21.52
N PRO A 223 20.99 2.88 22.41
CA PRO A 223 21.14 1.46 22.09
C PRO A 223 20.11 1.01 21.05
N LEU A 224 20.47 0.04 20.20
CA LEU A 224 19.53 -0.62 19.31
C LEU A 224 18.58 -1.51 20.12
N PRO A 225 17.25 -1.30 20.07
CA PRO A 225 16.32 -2.20 20.75
C PRO A 225 16.39 -3.61 20.15
N SER A 226 16.32 -4.63 21.02
CA SER A 226 16.37 -6.03 20.60
C SER A 226 15.28 -6.34 19.57
N GLY A 227 15.65 -6.96 18.45
CA GLY A 227 14.72 -7.37 17.39
C GLY A 227 14.40 -6.27 16.37
N MET A 228 15.00 -5.09 16.47
CA MET A 228 14.81 -3.97 15.53
C MET A 228 15.79 -3.97 14.35
N GLU A 229 16.76 -4.87 14.32
CA GLU A 229 17.84 -4.89 13.33
C GLU A 229 17.30 -4.87 11.90
N LEU A 230 16.30 -5.70 11.59
CA LEU A 230 15.72 -5.81 10.26
C LEU A 230 14.88 -4.57 9.90
N ALA A 231 14.08 -4.08 10.84
CA ALA A 231 13.24 -2.90 10.63
C ALA A 231 14.11 -1.65 10.38
N PHE A 232 15.15 -1.43 11.18
CA PHE A 232 16.01 -0.26 11.06
C PHE A 232 16.90 -0.33 9.81
N LYS A 233 17.38 -1.52 9.43
CA LYS A 233 18.04 -1.73 8.12
C LYS A 233 17.11 -1.39 6.95
N GLY A 234 15.83 -1.74 7.06
CA GLY A 234 14.81 -1.34 6.07
C GLY A 234 14.66 0.17 5.98
N ILE A 235 14.58 0.87 7.12
CA ILE A 235 14.50 2.34 7.17
C ILE A 235 15.76 2.98 6.57
N ASP A 236 16.96 2.54 6.96
CA ASP A 236 18.22 3.08 6.41
C ASP A 236 18.30 2.86 4.88
N ARG A 237 17.81 1.71 4.38
CA ARG A 237 17.78 1.39 2.95
C ARG A 237 16.83 2.27 2.14
N GLU A 238 15.74 2.74 2.74
CA GLU A 238 14.84 3.76 2.17
C GLU A 238 15.40 5.19 2.29
N GLY A 239 16.62 5.34 2.81
CA GLY A 239 17.27 6.64 3.00
C GLY A 239 16.86 7.35 4.30
N GLY A 240 16.29 6.61 5.26
CA GLY A 240 15.83 7.13 6.55
C GLY A 240 14.30 7.14 6.68
N LEU A 241 13.83 7.82 7.72
CA LEU A 241 12.39 8.04 7.91
C LEU A 241 11.88 9.01 6.85
N GLN A 242 10.86 8.59 6.11
CA GLN A 242 10.21 9.38 5.08
C GLN A 242 8.79 9.74 5.54
N ASP A 243 8.33 10.94 5.18
CA ASP A 243 6.94 11.31 5.40
C ASP A 243 6.02 10.48 4.51
N ALA A 244 4.81 10.21 5.01
CA ALA A 244 3.78 9.54 4.21
C ALA A 244 3.50 10.32 2.92
N LEU A 245 3.24 9.57 1.85
CA LEU A 245 2.87 10.12 0.56
C LEU A 245 1.39 9.85 0.29
N ASP A 246 0.63 10.92 0.06
CA ASP A 246 -0.75 10.85 -0.40
C ASP A 246 -0.77 10.79 -1.93
N ILE A 247 -1.48 9.80 -2.46
CA ILE A 247 -1.66 9.63 -3.91
C ILE A 247 -2.96 10.31 -4.31
N PRO A 248 -2.90 11.45 -5.03
CA PRO A 248 -4.11 12.12 -5.49
C PRO A 248 -4.78 11.32 -6.58
N ILE A 249 -6.09 11.14 -6.45
CA ILE A 249 -6.91 10.39 -7.40
C ILE A 249 -8.14 11.20 -7.80
N THR A 250 -8.64 10.93 -9.01
CA THR A 250 -10.00 11.30 -9.39
C THR A 250 -10.87 10.05 -9.31
N VAL A 251 -11.78 10.01 -8.34
CA VAL A 251 -12.71 8.89 -8.17
C VAL A 251 -13.73 8.88 -9.32
N VAL A 252 -13.81 7.74 -10.00
CA VAL A 252 -14.72 7.51 -11.12
C VAL A 252 -16.03 6.89 -10.65
N ARG A 253 -15.93 5.81 -9.88
CA ARG A 253 -17.05 5.13 -9.23
C ARG A 253 -16.54 4.37 -8.02
N TYR A 254 -17.41 3.95 -7.13
CA TYR A 254 -17.04 3.11 -6.00
C TYR A 254 -18.15 2.10 -5.71
N GLN A 255 -17.77 1.00 -5.05
CA GLN A 255 -18.71 0.03 -4.48
C GLN A 255 -18.64 0.11 -2.97
N LYS A 256 -19.82 0.14 -2.35
CA LYS A 256 -20.00 0.06 -0.91
C LYS A 256 -21.11 -0.93 -0.57
N ASN A 257 -20.80 -1.97 0.19
CA ASN A 257 -21.72 -3.03 0.59
C ASN A 257 -22.48 -3.61 -0.63
N GLY A 258 -21.75 -3.96 -1.68
CA GLY A 258 -22.31 -4.49 -2.93
C GLY A 258 -23.09 -3.48 -3.80
N ARG A 259 -23.21 -2.21 -3.40
CA ARG A 259 -23.87 -1.17 -4.21
C ARG A 259 -22.85 -0.28 -4.90
N VAL A 260 -22.98 -0.14 -6.22
CA VAL A 260 -22.10 0.71 -7.04
C VAL A 260 -22.69 2.10 -7.20
N THR A 261 -21.87 3.13 -6.96
CA THR A 261 -22.19 4.54 -7.20
C THR A 261 -21.19 5.12 -8.19
N VAL A 262 -21.69 5.73 -9.28
CA VAL A 262 -20.88 6.34 -10.33
C VAL A 262 -20.83 7.85 -10.14
N LEU A 263 -19.62 8.42 -10.11
CA LEU A 263 -19.37 9.84 -9.93
C LEU A 263 -18.93 10.54 -11.22
N ARG A 264 -18.19 9.84 -12.08
CA ARG A 264 -17.65 10.37 -13.35
C ARG A 264 -17.99 9.45 -14.53
N PRO A 265 -19.25 9.45 -14.99
CA PRO A 265 -19.66 8.62 -16.14
C PRO A 265 -18.89 8.95 -17.42
N ASP A 266 -18.41 10.20 -17.55
CA ASP A 266 -17.60 10.68 -18.68
C ASP A 266 -16.24 9.97 -18.81
N LEU A 267 -15.69 9.46 -17.71
CA LEU A 267 -14.41 8.75 -17.69
C LEU A 267 -14.55 7.23 -17.92
N LEU A 268 -15.79 6.72 -17.90
CA LEU A 268 -16.10 5.31 -18.21
C LEU A 268 -16.31 5.07 -19.70
N ALA A 269 -16.73 6.09 -20.46
CA ALA A 269 -17.10 5.97 -21.86
C ALA A 269 -15.91 6.02 -22.83
N LYS A 270 -14.69 6.28 -22.34
CA LYS A 270 -13.49 6.32 -23.17
C LYS A 270 -12.86 4.92 -23.24
N PRO A 271 -12.81 4.28 -24.42
CA PRO A 271 -11.93 3.14 -24.60
C PRO A 271 -10.49 3.64 -24.47
N TYR A 272 -9.75 3.09 -23.50
CA TYR A 272 -8.31 3.35 -23.31
C TYR A 272 -7.49 2.40 -24.17
#